data_AF-A0A7S1SAM1-F1
#
_entry.id   AF-A0A7S1SAM1-F1
#
_cell.length_a   1.000
_cell.length_b   1.000
_cell.length_c   1.000
_cell.angle_alpha   90.00
_cell.angle_beta   90.00
_cell.angle_gamma   90.00
#
_symmetry.space_group_name_H-M   'P 1'
#
loop_
_entity.id
_entity.type
_entity.pdbx_description
1 polymer ?
#
loop_
_entity_poly.entity_id
_entity_poly.type
_entity_poly.pdbx_seq_one_letter_code
_entity_poly.pdbx_strand_id
1 'polypeptide(L)'
;MTAWVSATPVAGEEDSDGGASARALTPDHARALTADWQPGDVVEVHYGELLLAQWVLEHAPWNAYHSGLGFVNNRTGQKVLFDFTPVNTSSVMNMVVPRVRMESHLRAVLLGEAEFVYHDEAKTQLYPSWPPLYTSMVRLGTLNGSAFHHFAEWVVGDFAPRHTNFQPIEVSMAANNSVGQAIAVRSRMCHDFVTDSLWVLYRAGAVFNVQDIIFRDHIIMYAKAVDNSSENVGSRRSVRQRLRHLRLLNIYVEEIKQQFTAARTALIAGWRLGLHMFLHDQRGDYRVELVPPFLNYCYLPLAIPPQVHNPLGSMKLCALGMQANVYNTSAPWPWGPLLMVEEHLDRPEVPASLALVVLAALLVRGRKPP
;
A
#
# COMPACT_ATOMS: atom_id res chain seq x y z
N MET A 1 14.29 -30.05 3.74
CA MET A 1 13.01 -30.04 3.02
C MET A 1 12.62 -28.60 2.79
N THR A 2 13.08 -28.02 1.69
CA THR A 2 12.83 -26.64 1.28
C THR A 2 11.69 -26.67 0.27
N ALA A 3 10.46 -26.45 0.74
CA ALA A 3 9.32 -26.21 -0.14
C ALA A 3 9.48 -24.80 -0.71
N TRP A 4 9.84 -24.74 -1.99
CA TRP A 4 9.83 -23.52 -2.77
C TRP A 4 8.38 -23.07 -2.93
N VAL A 5 8.01 -21.94 -2.32
CA VAL A 5 6.81 -21.18 -2.70
C VAL A 5 7.30 -19.91 -3.36
N SER A 6 7.76 -20.04 -4.61
CA SER A 6 7.79 -18.88 -5.50
C SER A 6 6.34 -18.56 -5.82
N ALA A 7 5.90 -17.32 -5.59
CA ALA A 7 4.71 -16.82 -6.25
C ALA A 7 4.87 -17.14 -7.73
N THR A 8 4.02 -18.01 -8.28
CA THR A 8 4.04 -18.23 -9.72
C THR A 8 3.30 -17.02 -10.28
N PRO A 9 3.98 -16.06 -10.95
CA PRO A 9 3.24 -15.04 -11.65
C PRO A 9 2.29 -15.77 -12.58
N VAL A 10 0.99 -15.48 -12.48
CA VAL A 10 0.02 -16.01 -13.43
C VAL A 10 0.41 -15.38 -14.76
N ALA A 11 1.03 -16.18 -15.63
CA ALA A 11 1.59 -15.74 -16.90
C ALA A 11 0.56 -14.89 -17.66
N GLY A 12 0.88 -13.61 -17.92
CA GLY A 12 -0.07 -12.72 -18.59
C GLY A 12 0.27 -11.24 -18.59
N GLU A 13 1.54 -10.87 -18.79
CA GLU A 13 1.90 -9.48 -19.12
C GLU A 13 3.09 -9.44 -20.10
N GLU A 14 3.18 -10.45 -20.99
CA GLU A 14 3.93 -10.23 -22.24
C GLU A 14 3.00 -9.46 -23.18
N ASP A 15 3.49 -8.30 -23.65
CA ASP A 15 2.90 -7.41 -24.66
C ASP A 15 2.58 -8.16 -25.97
N SER A 16 1.60 -9.06 -25.95
CA SER A 16 1.02 -9.63 -27.16
C SER A 16 0.07 -8.57 -27.73
N ASP A 17 0.57 -7.87 -28.74
CA ASP A 17 0.05 -6.72 -29.51
C ASP A 17 -1.39 -6.84 -30.12
N GLY A 18 -2.25 -7.73 -29.62
CA GLY A 18 -3.59 -7.98 -30.18
C GLY A 18 -4.78 -7.75 -29.24
N GLY A 19 -4.56 -7.53 -27.94
CA GLY A 19 -5.63 -7.24 -26.98
C GLY A 19 -5.96 -5.75 -26.94
N ALA A 20 -7.23 -5.38 -26.72
CA ALA A 20 -7.65 -3.98 -26.59
C ALA A 20 -6.77 -3.25 -25.56
N SER A 21 -5.78 -2.51 -26.06
CA SER A 21 -4.76 -1.85 -25.23
C SER A 21 -5.45 -0.83 -24.34
N ALA A 22 -5.16 -0.90 -23.04
CA ALA A 22 -5.68 0.04 -22.06
C ALA A 22 -5.22 1.45 -22.44
N ARG A 23 -6.16 2.38 -22.58
CA ARG A 23 -5.84 3.77 -22.90
C ARG A 23 -5.80 4.59 -21.63
N ALA A 24 -4.88 5.55 -21.60
CA ALA A 24 -4.91 6.60 -20.58
C ALA A 24 -6.30 7.26 -20.62
N LEU A 25 -6.93 7.34 -19.45
CA LEU A 25 -8.25 7.92 -19.30
C LEU A 25 -8.18 9.43 -19.54
N THR A 26 -8.86 9.90 -20.60
CA THR A 26 -9.09 11.33 -20.84
C THR A 26 -10.60 11.61 -20.79
N PRO A 27 -11.02 12.86 -20.46
CA PRO A 27 -12.44 13.21 -20.49
C PRO A 27 -13.09 12.93 -21.84
N ASP A 28 -12.38 13.22 -22.92
CA ASP A 28 -12.90 13.05 -24.27
C ASP A 28 -13.03 11.59 -24.66
N HIS A 29 -12.10 10.73 -24.22
CA HIS A 29 -12.23 9.28 -24.43
C HIS A 29 -13.40 8.68 -23.67
N ALA A 30 -13.58 9.05 -22.40
CA ALA A 30 -14.70 8.56 -21.59
C ALA A 30 -16.04 8.97 -22.23
N ARG A 31 -16.16 10.25 -22.63
CA ARG A 31 -17.36 10.77 -23.31
C ARG A 31 -17.61 10.11 -24.67
N ALA A 32 -16.57 9.89 -25.46
CA ALA A 32 -16.70 9.26 -26.77
C ALA A 32 -17.17 7.80 -26.67
N LEU A 33 -16.64 7.05 -25.70
CA LEU A 33 -17.00 5.64 -25.51
C LEU A 33 -18.45 5.43 -25.06
N THR A 34 -19.05 6.44 -24.42
CA THR A 34 -20.42 6.37 -23.93
C THR A 34 -21.33 7.42 -24.57
N ALA A 35 -20.95 7.96 -25.73
CA ALA A 35 -21.72 8.99 -26.43
C ALA A 35 -23.14 8.52 -26.78
N ASP A 36 -23.30 7.21 -27.02
CA ASP A 36 -24.59 6.60 -27.32
C ASP A 36 -25.44 6.34 -26.07
N TRP A 37 -24.90 6.46 -24.85
CA TRP A 37 -25.61 6.14 -23.61
C TRP A 37 -26.54 7.29 -23.24
N GLN A 38 -27.85 7.02 -23.26
CA GLN A 38 -28.86 8.03 -22.99
C GLN A 38 -29.08 8.20 -21.48
N PRO A 39 -29.48 9.39 -20.98
CA PRO A 39 -29.67 9.63 -19.55
C PRO A 39 -30.60 8.64 -18.85
N GLY A 40 -31.61 8.11 -19.56
CA GLY A 40 -32.58 7.14 -19.05
C GLY A 40 -32.21 5.67 -19.26
N ASP A 41 -31.06 5.36 -19.88
CA ASP A 41 -30.64 3.97 -20.09
C ASP A 41 -30.42 3.27 -18.77
N VAL A 42 -30.85 2.01 -18.66
CA VAL A 42 -30.51 1.17 -17.51
C VAL A 42 -29.09 0.65 -17.69
N VAL A 43 -28.23 0.94 -16.72
CA VAL A 43 -26.84 0.50 -16.69
C VAL A 43 -26.64 -0.43 -15.50
N GLU A 44 -26.14 -1.63 -15.76
CA GLU A 44 -25.75 -2.57 -14.73
C GLU A 44 -24.35 -2.25 -14.22
N VAL A 45 -24.16 -2.34 -12.91
CA VAL A 45 -22.86 -2.17 -12.24
C VAL A 45 -22.34 -3.54 -11.85
N HIS A 46 -21.10 -3.83 -12.20
CA HIS A 46 -20.42 -5.09 -11.92
C HIS A 46 -19.10 -4.82 -11.22
N TYR A 47 -18.77 -5.69 -10.28
CA TYR A 47 -17.48 -5.73 -9.63
C TYR A 47 -16.61 -6.77 -10.33
N GLY A 48 -15.47 -6.35 -10.86
CA GLY A 48 -14.54 -7.24 -11.57
C GLY A 48 -13.34 -7.63 -10.72
N GLU A 49 -12.93 -8.91 -10.79
CA GLU A 49 -11.66 -9.40 -10.21
C GLU A 49 -10.73 -10.00 -11.25
N LEU A 50 -9.46 -9.66 -11.10
CA LEU A 50 -8.33 -10.25 -11.79
C LEU A 50 -7.40 -10.87 -10.73
N LEU A 51 -7.10 -12.16 -10.81
CA LEU A 51 -6.12 -12.79 -9.92
C LEU A 51 -4.71 -12.30 -10.28
N LEU A 52 -4.06 -11.58 -9.36
CA LEU A 52 -2.70 -11.07 -9.54
C LEU A 52 -1.66 -12.12 -9.14
N ALA A 53 -1.86 -12.75 -7.99
CA ALA A 53 -0.88 -13.65 -7.41
C ALA A 53 -1.56 -14.65 -6.47
N GLN A 54 -0.88 -15.77 -6.24
CA GLN A 54 -1.31 -16.80 -5.30
C GLN A 54 -0.10 -17.35 -4.54
N TRP A 55 -0.27 -17.52 -3.23
CA TRP A 55 0.68 -18.15 -2.32
C TRP A 55 -0.01 -19.31 -1.59
N VAL A 56 0.79 -20.16 -0.94
CA VAL A 56 0.27 -21.15 0.02
C VAL A 56 0.75 -20.75 1.41
N LEU A 57 -0.17 -20.35 2.28
CA LEU A 57 0.08 -20.00 3.67
C LEU A 57 -0.54 -21.07 4.56
N GLU A 58 0.27 -21.72 5.41
CA GLU A 58 -0.20 -22.79 6.32
C GLU A 58 -1.06 -23.87 5.63
N HIS A 59 -0.65 -24.30 4.42
CA HIS A 59 -1.36 -25.27 3.58
C HIS A 59 -2.67 -24.79 2.94
N ALA A 60 -3.04 -23.51 3.07
CA ALA A 60 -4.18 -22.92 2.38
C ALA A 60 -3.73 -21.92 1.29
N PRO A 61 -4.40 -21.88 0.12
CA PRO A 61 -4.12 -20.87 -0.88
C PRO A 61 -4.51 -19.47 -0.37
N TRP A 62 -3.64 -18.49 -0.63
CA TRP A 62 -3.86 -17.08 -0.37
C TRP A 62 -3.69 -16.30 -1.68
N ASN A 63 -4.75 -15.66 -2.16
CA ASN A 63 -4.82 -14.99 -3.45
C ASN A 63 -4.79 -13.46 -3.30
N ALA A 64 -4.03 -12.75 -4.13
CA ALA A 64 -4.18 -11.32 -4.30
C ALA A 64 -4.97 -11.03 -5.57
N TYR A 65 -5.91 -10.09 -5.48
CA TYR A 65 -6.77 -9.72 -6.59
C TYR A 65 -6.57 -8.25 -6.94
N HIS A 66 -6.60 -7.96 -8.23
CA HIS A 66 -6.86 -6.63 -8.74
C HIS A 66 -8.36 -6.46 -8.97
N SER A 67 -8.85 -5.24 -8.77
CA SER A 67 -10.27 -4.96 -8.80
C SER A 67 -10.63 -3.78 -9.68
N GLY A 68 -11.77 -3.87 -10.37
CA GLY A 68 -12.33 -2.79 -11.18
C GLY A 68 -13.84 -2.72 -11.08
N LEU A 69 -14.42 -1.65 -11.61
CA LEU A 69 -15.87 -1.53 -11.81
C LEU A 69 -16.22 -1.61 -13.29
N GLY A 70 -16.96 -2.65 -13.63
CA GLY A 70 -17.55 -2.86 -14.94
C GLY A 70 -18.95 -2.26 -15.02
N PHE A 71 -19.31 -1.75 -16.20
CA PHE A 71 -20.65 -1.27 -16.50
C PHE A 71 -21.15 -1.90 -17.79
N VAL A 72 -22.45 -2.21 -17.84
CA VAL A 72 -23.14 -2.68 -19.05
C VAL A 72 -24.36 -1.83 -19.29
N ASN A 73 -24.46 -1.18 -20.45
CA ASN A 73 -25.70 -0.52 -20.85
C ASN A 73 -26.66 -1.57 -21.43
N ASN A 74 -27.82 -1.76 -20.79
CA ASN A 74 -28.77 -2.80 -21.20
C ASN A 74 -29.42 -2.54 -22.56
N ARG A 75 -29.47 -1.28 -23.02
CA ARG A 75 -30.03 -0.94 -24.34
C ARG A 75 -29.04 -1.26 -25.46
N THR A 76 -27.77 -0.91 -25.29
CA THR A 76 -26.76 -1.02 -26.36
C THR A 76 -25.91 -2.28 -26.27
N GLY A 77 -25.89 -2.96 -25.11
CA GLY A 77 -25.00 -4.08 -24.81
C GLY A 77 -23.52 -3.68 -24.66
N GLN A 78 -23.21 -2.38 -24.79
CA GLN A 78 -21.84 -1.88 -24.65
C GLN A 78 -21.35 -2.05 -23.21
N LYS A 79 -20.08 -2.40 -23.09
CA LYS A 79 -19.41 -2.65 -21.82
C LYS A 79 -18.26 -1.68 -21.64
N VAL A 80 -18.07 -1.20 -20.44
CA VAL A 80 -16.85 -0.47 -20.07
C VAL A 80 -16.34 -0.97 -18.73
N LEU A 81 -15.05 -0.81 -18.46
CA LEU A 81 -14.45 -1.10 -17.16
C LEU A 81 -13.51 0.03 -16.76
N PHE A 82 -13.63 0.48 -15.52
CA PHE A 82 -12.71 1.43 -14.90
C PHE A 82 -11.91 0.71 -13.81
N ASP A 83 -10.61 0.95 -13.76
CA ASP A 83 -9.77 0.50 -12.66
C ASP A 83 -8.65 1.50 -12.33
N PHE A 84 -7.92 1.21 -11.25
CA PHE A 84 -6.82 2.02 -10.77
C PHE A 84 -5.62 1.12 -10.48
N THR A 85 -4.50 1.38 -11.16
CA THR A 85 -3.30 0.53 -11.09
C THR A 85 -2.06 1.37 -10.83
N PRO A 86 -0.97 0.77 -10.31
CA PRO A 86 0.34 1.38 -10.42
C PRO A 86 0.73 1.55 -11.90
N VAL A 87 1.61 2.52 -12.18
CA VAL A 87 2.26 2.68 -13.49
C VAL A 87 3.29 1.58 -13.72
N ASN A 88 3.99 1.19 -12.65
CA ASN A 88 5.01 0.14 -12.68
C ASN A 88 4.55 -1.10 -11.89
N THR A 89 4.16 -2.16 -12.61
CA THR A 89 3.68 -3.43 -12.03
C THR A 89 4.80 -4.44 -11.75
N SER A 90 6.07 -4.12 -12.06
CA SER A 90 7.18 -5.09 -11.96
C SER A 90 7.43 -5.63 -10.54
N SER A 91 7.09 -4.86 -9.51
CA SER A 91 7.17 -5.29 -8.11
C SER A 91 6.38 -4.36 -7.19
N VAL A 92 5.57 -4.95 -6.30
CA VAL A 92 4.89 -4.22 -5.21
C VAL A 92 5.90 -3.50 -4.30
N MET A 93 7.13 -4.03 -4.17
CA MET A 93 8.17 -3.41 -3.35
C MET A 93 8.59 -2.04 -3.88
N ASN A 94 8.49 -1.79 -5.19
CA ASN A 94 8.81 -0.48 -5.78
C ASN A 94 7.83 0.61 -5.33
N MET A 95 6.61 0.23 -4.95
CA MET A 95 5.56 1.14 -4.49
C MET A 95 5.71 1.47 -3.00
N VAL A 96 6.30 0.57 -2.21
CA VAL A 96 6.37 0.69 -0.74
C VAL A 96 7.75 1.15 -0.26
N VAL A 97 8.81 0.73 -0.93
CA VAL A 97 10.20 0.98 -0.52
C VAL A 97 10.84 1.98 -1.48
N PRO A 98 11.28 3.16 -1.00
CA PRO A 98 11.91 4.15 -1.86
C PRO A 98 13.28 3.68 -2.33
N ARG A 99 13.67 4.14 -3.52
CA ARG A 99 15.07 4.12 -3.94
C ARG A 99 15.84 5.19 -3.17
N VAL A 100 16.91 4.78 -2.50
CA VAL A 100 17.79 5.70 -1.78
C VAL A 100 18.90 6.19 -2.69
N ARG A 101 19.02 7.51 -2.87
CA ARG A 101 20.14 8.15 -3.57
C ARG A 101 21.07 8.79 -2.56
N MET A 102 22.36 8.48 -2.64
CA MET A 102 23.40 9.05 -1.77
C MET A 102 24.73 9.12 -2.51
N GLU A 103 25.51 10.17 -2.27
CA GLU A 103 26.87 10.30 -2.81
C GLU A 103 27.88 9.46 -2.03
N SER A 104 27.65 9.29 -0.72
CA SER A 104 28.54 8.55 0.17
C SER A 104 27.75 7.84 1.26
N HIS A 105 27.93 6.51 1.37
CA HIS A 105 27.34 5.72 2.45
C HIS A 105 27.71 6.23 3.84
N LEU A 106 28.98 6.62 4.05
CA LEU A 106 29.44 7.12 5.34
C LEU A 106 28.75 8.43 5.71
N ARG A 107 28.61 9.36 4.75
CA ARG A 107 27.91 10.64 4.97
C ARG A 107 26.41 10.43 5.16
N ALA A 108 25.78 9.51 4.43
CA ALA A 108 24.38 9.15 4.64
C ALA A 108 24.14 8.65 6.07
N VAL A 109 24.99 7.73 6.55
CA VAL A 109 24.87 7.15 7.90
C VAL A 109 25.18 8.16 9.00
N LEU A 110 26.23 8.98 8.87
CA LEU A 110 26.62 9.91 9.93
C LEU A 110 25.86 11.24 9.89
N LEU A 111 25.63 11.78 8.70
CA LEU A 111 25.12 13.13 8.48
C LEU A 111 23.68 13.15 7.98
N GLY A 112 23.10 12.01 7.60
CA GLY A 112 21.74 11.98 7.03
C GLY A 112 21.68 12.62 5.64
N GLU A 113 22.75 12.51 4.86
CA GLU A 113 22.79 13.01 3.48
C GLU A 113 22.34 11.92 2.51
N ALA A 114 21.02 11.79 2.36
CA ALA A 114 20.39 10.89 1.41
C ALA A 114 19.06 11.49 0.92
N GLU A 115 18.67 11.11 -0.30
CA GLU A 115 17.38 11.42 -0.91
C GLU A 115 16.58 10.12 -1.05
N PHE A 116 15.27 10.20 -0.79
CA PHE A 116 14.33 9.09 -0.97
C PHE A 116 13.45 9.37 -2.18
N VAL A 117 13.51 8.49 -3.18
CA VAL A 117 12.71 8.59 -4.40
C VAL A 117 11.73 7.44 -4.43
N TYR A 118 10.44 7.74 -4.35
CA TYR A 118 9.37 6.75 -4.45
C TYR A 118 8.99 6.52 -5.91
N HIS A 119 8.63 5.29 -6.24
CA HIS A 119 8.18 4.84 -7.56
C HIS A 119 6.77 4.26 -7.44
N ASP A 120 5.92 5.01 -6.76
CA ASP A 120 4.57 4.66 -6.40
C ASP A 120 3.55 5.33 -7.35
N GLU A 121 3.95 5.79 -8.54
CA GLU A 121 3.02 6.45 -9.45
C GLU A 121 1.87 5.51 -9.86
N ALA A 122 0.67 6.08 -9.99
CA ALA A 122 -0.56 5.36 -10.29
C ALA A 122 -1.35 6.03 -11.42
N LYS A 123 -2.21 5.25 -12.06
CA LYS A 123 -3.10 5.73 -13.12
C LYS A 123 -4.47 5.07 -13.02
N THR A 124 -5.50 5.83 -13.40
CA THR A 124 -6.83 5.28 -13.66
C THR A 124 -6.92 4.87 -15.12
N GLN A 125 -7.45 3.68 -15.40
CA GLN A 125 -7.61 3.17 -16.77
C GLN A 125 -9.09 3.00 -17.11
N LEU A 126 -9.38 3.09 -18.41
CA LEU A 126 -10.69 2.79 -18.98
C LEU A 126 -10.54 1.82 -20.14
N TYR A 127 -11.28 0.72 -20.02
CA TYR A 127 -11.37 -0.31 -21.03
C TYR A 127 -12.73 -0.20 -21.74
N PRO A 128 -12.76 -0.20 -23.09
CA PRO A 128 -13.99 -0.13 -23.88
C PRO A 128 -14.74 -1.47 -23.95
N SER A 129 -14.27 -2.46 -23.19
CA SER A 129 -14.84 -3.78 -23.00
C SER A 129 -14.29 -4.35 -21.69
N TRP A 130 -14.77 -5.52 -21.27
CA TRP A 130 -14.18 -6.22 -20.13
C TRP A 130 -12.96 -7.02 -20.59
N PRO A 131 -11.75 -6.75 -20.08
CA PRO A 131 -10.58 -7.51 -20.46
C PRO A 131 -10.76 -9.00 -20.08
N PRO A 132 -10.33 -9.97 -20.90
CA PRO A 132 -10.45 -11.39 -20.59
C PRO A 132 -9.75 -11.84 -19.30
N LEU A 133 -8.78 -11.04 -18.83
CA LEU A 133 -8.06 -11.25 -17.57
C LEU A 133 -8.97 -11.09 -16.34
N TYR A 134 -10.05 -10.31 -16.43
CA TYR A 134 -11.07 -10.23 -15.39
C TYR A 134 -11.91 -11.52 -15.41
N THR A 135 -11.56 -12.45 -14.52
CA THR A 135 -12.13 -13.81 -14.49
C THR A 135 -13.45 -13.90 -13.72
N SER A 136 -13.74 -12.91 -12.87
CA SER A 136 -14.97 -12.83 -12.09
C SER A 136 -15.62 -11.47 -12.31
N MET A 137 -16.92 -11.46 -12.62
CA MET A 137 -17.74 -10.26 -12.77
C MET A 137 -19.03 -10.46 -11.96
N VAL A 138 -19.08 -9.87 -10.78
CA VAL A 138 -20.22 -9.98 -9.86
C VAL A 138 -21.11 -8.75 -10.01
N ARG A 139 -22.37 -8.96 -10.41
CA ARG A 139 -23.33 -7.85 -10.50
C ARG A 139 -23.59 -7.26 -9.12
N LEU A 140 -23.37 -5.96 -8.99
CA LEU A 140 -23.62 -5.22 -7.75
C LEU A 140 -25.00 -4.57 -7.71
N GLY A 141 -25.51 -4.13 -8.85
CA GLY A 141 -26.72 -3.32 -8.89
C GLY A 141 -27.02 -2.70 -10.24
N THR A 142 -27.84 -1.64 -10.23
CA THR A 142 -28.22 -0.87 -11.42
C THR A 142 -28.26 0.63 -11.13
N LEU A 143 -28.10 1.41 -12.19
CA LEU A 143 -28.26 2.86 -12.20
C LEU A 143 -28.76 3.33 -13.58
N ASN A 144 -29.00 4.63 -13.73
CA ASN A 144 -29.38 5.21 -15.02
C ASN A 144 -28.18 5.86 -15.74
N GLY A 145 -28.28 6.08 -17.05
CA GLY A 145 -27.20 6.68 -17.84
C GLY A 145 -26.75 8.06 -17.33
N SER A 146 -27.65 8.85 -16.75
CA SER A 146 -27.28 10.14 -16.13
C SER A 146 -26.33 9.95 -14.94
N ALA A 147 -26.59 8.99 -14.07
CA ALA A 147 -25.74 8.65 -12.93
C ALA A 147 -24.39 8.09 -13.41
N PHE A 148 -24.39 7.31 -14.49
CA PHE A 148 -23.16 6.81 -15.11
C PHE A 148 -22.29 7.97 -15.63
N HIS A 149 -22.87 8.92 -16.36
CA HIS A 149 -22.12 10.09 -16.86
C HIS A 149 -21.54 10.93 -15.73
N HIS A 150 -22.33 11.17 -14.67
CA HIS A 150 -21.82 11.85 -13.49
C HIS A 150 -20.62 11.13 -12.85
N PHE A 151 -20.69 9.80 -12.77
CA PHE A 151 -19.57 8.98 -12.32
C PHE A 151 -18.35 9.11 -13.23
N ALA A 152 -18.51 8.98 -14.54
CA ALA A 152 -17.40 9.10 -15.48
C ALA A 152 -16.73 10.48 -15.41
N GLU A 153 -17.52 11.55 -15.28
CA GLU A 153 -17.02 12.90 -15.04
C GLU A 153 -16.27 13.01 -13.70
N TRP A 154 -16.78 12.40 -12.64
CA TRP A 154 -16.09 12.34 -11.34
C TRP A 154 -14.75 11.61 -11.43
N VAL A 155 -14.69 10.45 -12.11
CA VAL A 155 -13.43 9.70 -12.23
C VAL A 155 -12.36 10.58 -12.90
N VAL A 156 -12.72 11.25 -13.98
CA VAL A 156 -11.79 12.05 -14.77
C VAL A 156 -11.45 13.40 -14.13
N GLY A 157 -12.48 14.12 -13.65
CA GLY A 157 -12.34 15.49 -13.17
C GLY A 157 -11.94 15.59 -11.70
N ASP A 158 -12.13 14.52 -10.92
CA ASP A 158 -11.95 14.55 -9.47
C ASP A 158 -11.09 13.39 -8.96
N PHE A 159 -11.34 12.13 -9.32
CA PHE A 159 -10.57 10.99 -8.79
C PHE A 159 -9.14 10.95 -9.33
N ALA A 160 -8.97 10.81 -10.65
CA ALA A 160 -7.68 10.58 -11.29
C ALA A 160 -6.66 11.71 -11.03
N PRO A 161 -7.03 13.01 -11.05
CA PRO A 161 -6.07 14.09 -10.77
C PRO A 161 -5.61 14.16 -9.31
N ARG A 162 -6.39 13.63 -8.36
CA ARG A 162 -6.07 13.68 -6.91
C ARG A 162 -5.42 12.42 -6.36
N HIS A 163 -5.44 11.33 -7.12
CA HIS A 163 -4.91 10.03 -6.71
C HIS A 163 -3.85 9.59 -7.71
N THR A 164 -2.65 10.12 -7.55
CA THR A 164 -1.51 9.89 -8.46
C THR A 164 -0.53 8.85 -7.93
N ASN A 165 -0.77 8.31 -6.73
CA ASN A 165 0.12 7.40 -6.05
C ASN A 165 -0.62 6.12 -5.63
N PHE A 166 0.07 4.98 -5.67
CA PHE A 166 -0.42 3.66 -5.31
C PHE A 166 0.21 3.23 -3.98
N GLN A 167 -0.60 3.19 -2.92
CA GLN A 167 -0.13 2.92 -1.57
C GLN A 167 -0.86 1.70 -0.99
N PRO A 168 -0.23 0.51 -0.93
CA PRO A 168 -0.94 -0.72 -0.62
C PRO A 168 -1.22 -0.97 0.86
N ILE A 169 -0.58 -0.22 1.76
CA ILE A 169 -0.69 -0.42 3.20
C ILE A 169 -1.66 0.61 3.79
N GLU A 170 -2.67 0.11 4.49
CA GLU A 170 -3.54 0.88 5.37
C GLU A 170 -3.00 0.84 6.81
N VAL A 171 -3.05 1.96 7.53
CA VAL A 171 -2.67 2.04 8.95
C VAL A 171 -3.91 2.19 9.81
N SER A 172 -4.13 1.20 10.67
CA SER A 172 -5.25 1.16 11.62
C SER A 172 -4.82 1.44 13.06
N MET A 173 -5.58 2.29 13.74
CA MET A 173 -5.40 2.67 15.14
C MET A 173 -6.07 1.66 16.07
N ALA A 174 -5.30 0.70 16.59
CA ALA A 174 -5.84 -0.37 17.44
C ALA A 174 -6.19 0.10 18.87
N ALA A 175 -5.64 1.23 19.32
CA ALA A 175 -5.82 1.72 20.70
C ALA A 175 -7.18 2.40 20.94
N ASN A 176 -7.84 2.87 19.88
CA ASN A 176 -9.08 3.62 19.96
C ASN A 176 -10.22 2.75 19.43
N ASN A 177 -10.85 1.96 20.31
CA ASN A 177 -12.00 1.08 20.02
C ASN A 177 -13.25 1.82 19.44
N SER A 178 -13.13 3.08 19.03
CA SER A 178 -14.14 3.83 18.31
C SER A 178 -14.14 3.44 16.83
N VAL A 179 -15.19 2.74 16.42
CA VAL A 179 -15.46 2.25 15.05
C VAL A 179 -15.31 3.33 13.96
N GLY A 180 -15.46 4.62 14.29
CA GLY A 180 -15.38 5.74 13.34
C GLY A 180 -13.99 6.37 13.12
N GLN A 181 -12.96 6.02 13.89
CA GLN A 181 -11.60 6.58 13.75
C GLN A 181 -10.53 5.49 13.64
N ALA A 182 -10.91 4.31 13.17
CA ALA A 182 -10.02 3.17 13.09
C ALA A 182 -8.88 3.35 12.08
N ILE A 183 -9.03 4.17 11.04
CA ILE A 183 -8.03 4.32 9.97
C ILE A 183 -7.28 5.64 10.14
N ALA A 184 -5.98 5.58 10.43
CA ALA A 184 -5.10 6.76 10.48
C ALA A 184 -4.55 7.14 9.11
N VAL A 185 -4.16 6.14 8.31
CA VAL A 185 -3.69 6.32 6.93
C VAL A 185 -4.42 5.31 6.08
N ARG A 186 -5.21 5.78 5.11
CA ARG A 186 -5.95 4.91 4.19
C ARG A 186 -5.01 4.37 3.13
N SER A 187 -5.18 3.12 2.71
CA SER A 187 -4.55 2.64 1.48
C SER A 187 -5.06 3.42 0.26
N ARG A 188 -4.34 3.28 -0.85
CA ARG A 188 -4.70 3.79 -2.18
C ARG A 188 -4.44 2.72 -3.21
N MET A 189 -5.32 1.71 -3.23
CA MET A 189 -5.27 0.61 -4.17
C MET A 189 -6.47 0.59 -5.13
N CYS A 190 -6.47 -0.38 -6.03
CA CYS A 190 -7.59 -0.66 -6.92
C CYS A 190 -8.93 -0.82 -6.16
N HIS A 191 -8.93 -1.45 -4.99
CA HIS A 191 -10.15 -1.61 -4.19
C HIS A 191 -10.61 -0.31 -3.52
N ASP A 192 -9.69 0.61 -3.22
CA ASP A 192 -10.04 1.94 -2.68
C ASP A 192 -10.77 2.76 -3.74
N PHE A 193 -10.30 2.69 -4.99
CA PHE A 193 -11.00 3.25 -6.14
C PHE A 193 -12.41 2.66 -6.26
N VAL A 194 -12.56 1.34 -6.18
CA VAL A 194 -13.88 0.68 -6.20
C VAL A 194 -14.76 1.21 -5.06
N THR A 195 -14.24 1.26 -3.84
CA THR A 195 -15.00 1.70 -2.66
C THR A 195 -15.47 3.16 -2.80
N ASP A 196 -14.59 4.06 -3.23
CA ASP A 196 -14.92 5.47 -3.47
C ASP A 196 -15.95 5.62 -4.59
N SER A 197 -15.76 4.85 -5.66
CA SER A 197 -16.70 4.81 -6.79
C SER A 197 -18.10 4.37 -6.36
N LEU A 198 -18.22 3.33 -5.54
CA LEU A 198 -19.52 2.88 -5.04
C LEU A 198 -20.25 3.97 -4.25
N TRP A 199 -19.54 4.76 -3.44
CA TRP A 199 -20.14 5.90 -2.75
C TRP A 199 -20.62 7.01 -3.69
N VAL A 200 -19.87 7.29 -4.76
CA VAL A 200 -20.28 8.25 -5.80
C VAL A 200 -21.53 7.76 -6.51
N LEU A 201 -21.54 6.50 -6.93
CA LEU A 201 -22.70 5.87 -7.57
C LEU A 201 -23.93 5.85 -6.66
N TYR A 202 -23.75 5.50 -5.38
CA TYR A 202 -24.84 5.51 -4.38
C TYR A 202 -25.47 6.89 -4.26
N ARG A 203 -24.64 7.94 -4.15
CA ARG A 203 -25.11 9.35 -4.10
C ARG A 203 -25.79 9.79 -5.39
N ALA A 204 -25.40 9.21 -6.52
CA ALA A 204 -26.04 9.42 -7.82
C ALA A 204 -27.33 8.60 -8.01
N GLY A 205 -27.78 7.84 -6.99
CA GLY A 205 -29.02 7.09 -7.02
C GLY A 205 -28.90 5.65 -7.53
N ALA A 206 -27.69 5.09 -7.58
CA ALA A 206 -27.50 3.66 -7.86
C ALA A 206 -28.15 2.81 -6.77
N VAL A 207 -28.78 1.71 -7.18
CA VAL A 207 -29.40 0.72 -6.29
C VAL A 207 -28.53 -0.53 -6.28
N PHE A 208 -27.91 -0.81 -5.14
CA PHE A 208 -27.10 -2.02 -4.95
C PHE A 208 -27.93 -3.12 -4.29
N ASN A 209 -27.86 -4.33 -4.86
CA ASN A 209 -28.51 -5.52 -4.35
C ASN A 209 -27.60 -6.73 -4.58
N VAL A 210 -26.66 -6.92 -3.67
CA VAL A 210 -25.64 -7.96 -3.78
C VAL A 210 -26.09 -9.19 -3.01
N GLN A 211 -26.06 -10.35 -3.67
CA GLN A 211 -26.52 -11.61 -3.09
C GLN A 211 -25.50 -12.19 -2.11
N ASP A 212 -24.21 -12.09 -2.43
CA ASP A 212 -23.13 -12.69 -1.67
C ASP A 212 -22.16 -11.64 -1.12
N ILE A 213 -21.50 -11.97 0.00
CA ILE A 213 -20.44 -11.14 0.54
C ILE A 213 -19.22 -11.25 -0.37
N ILE A 214 -18.77 -10.12 -0.90
CA ILE A 214 -17.54 -10.06 -1.69
C ILE A 214 -16.39 -9.66 -0.77
N PHE A 215 -15.31 -10.41 -0.77
CA PHE A 215 -14.14 -10.15 0.07
C PHE A 215 -13.03 -9.42 -0.69
N ARG A 216 -12.29 -8.56 -0.01
CA ARG A 216 -11.24 -7.68 -0.53
C ARG A 216 -9.96 -7.86 0.25
N ASP A 217 -8.85 -7.81 -0.44
CA ASP A 217 -7.53 -7.82 0.17
C ASP A 217 -7.14 -6.46 0.75
N HIS A 218 -6.70 -6.49 2.01
CA HIS A 218 -6.16 -5.35 2.72
C HIS A 218 -4.86 -5.73 3.41
N ILE A 219 -3.81 -4.93 3.20
CA ILE A 219 -2.58 -5.01 4.01
C ILE A 219 -2.70 -3.97 5.12
N ILE A 220 -2.95 -4.43 6.34
CA ILE A 220 -3.25 -3.58 7.49
C ILE A 220 -2.03 -3.55 8.42
N MET A 221 -1.46 -2.37 8.59
CA MET A 221 -0.47 -2.07 9.62
C MET A 221 -1.18 -1.55 10.88
N TYR A 222 -0.87 -2.13 12.04
CA TYR A 222 -1.53 -1.81 13.29
C TYR A 222 -0.67 -0.87 14.12
N ALA A 223 -1.24 0.28 14.48
CA ALA A 223 -0.57 1.37 15.15
C ALA A 223 -1.27 1.74 16.45
N LYS A 224 -0.47 2.18 17.42
CA LYS A 224 -0.92 2.90 18.61
C LYS A 224 -0.96 4.40 18.37
N ALA A 225 -0.01 4.92 17.60
CA ALA A 225 0.08 6.32 17.22
C ALA A 225 0.65 6.45 15.81
N VAL A 226 0.23 7.51 15.12
CA VAL A 226 0.74 7.91 13.80
C VAL A 226 1.00 9.40 13.84
N ASP A 227 2.25 9.78 13.58
CA ASP A 227 2.66 11.18 13.48
C ASP A 227 2.90 11.52 12.01
N ASN A 228 2.29 12.60 11.51
CA ASN A 228 2.66 13.15 10.21
C ASN A 228 4.06 13.76 10.32
N SER A 229 5.05 13.06 9.77
CA SER A 229 6.46 13.43 9.82
C SER A 229 6.86 14.39 8.70
N SER A 230 5.91 14.80 7.84
CA SER A 230 6.13 15.70 6.70
C SER A 230 6.85 17.01 7.06
N GLU A 231 6.64 17.54 8.27
CA GLU A 231 7.31 18.76 8.74
C GLU A 231 8.80 18.53 9.11
N ASN A 232 9.18 17.28 9.38
CA ASN A 232 10.52 16.91 9.87
C ASN A 232 11.33 16.06 8.88
N VAL A 233 10.81 15.82 7.67
CA VAL A 233 11.42 14.93 6.64
C VAL A 233 12.84 15.35 6.29
N GLY A 234 13.11 16.66 6.26
CA GLY A 234 14.43 17.20 5.92
C GLY A 234 15.45 17.21 7.06
N SER A 235 15.06 16.86 8.30
CA SER A 235 16.03 16.86 9.40
C SER A 235 17.02 15.71 9.24
N ARG A 236 18.31 15.98 9.44
CA ARG A 236 19.39 14.96 9.36
C ARG A 236 19.10 13.73 10.21
N ARG A 237 18.50 13.93 11.39
CA ARG A 237 18.08 12.84 12.29
C ARG A 237 16.97 11.99 11.68
N SER A 238 15.92 12.61 11.12
CA SER A 238 14.83 11.89 10.45
C SER A 238 15.35 11.06 9.27
N VAL A 239 16.25 11.63 8.45
CA VAL A 239 16.87 10.90 7.34
C VAL A 239 17.65 9.68 7.84
N ARG A 240 18.46 9.80 8.89
CA ARG A 240 19.18 8.65 9.47
C ARG A 240 18.22 7.60 10.05
N GLN A 241 17.17 8.01 10.75
CA GLN A 241 16.15 7.10 11.26
C GLN A 241 15.47 6.30 10.13
N ARG A 242 15.17 6.95 9.01
CA ARG A 242 14.64 6.27 7.81
C ARG A 242 15.66 5.34 7.18
N LEU A 243 16.92 5.75 7.06
CA LEU A 243 17.98 4.86 6.56
C LEU A 243 18.17 3.63 7.45
N ARG A 244 18.00 3.75 8.77
CA ARG A 244 17.97 2.59 9.68
C ARG A 244 16.78 1.68 9.41
N HIS A 245 15.57 2.26 9.30
CA HIS A 245 14.37 1.52 8.95
C HIS A 245 14.52 0.76 7.62
N LEU A 246 15.03 1.40 6.57
CA LEU A 246 15.25 0.77 5.27
C LEU A 246 16.32 -0.32 5.30
N ARG A 247 17.39 -0.15 6.09
CA ARG A 247 18.37 -1.23 6.29
C ARG A 247 17.79 -2.42 7.03
N LEU A 248 16.95 -2.17 8.03
CA LEU A 248 16.20 -3.25 8.67
C LEU A 248 15.35 -4.00 7.64
N LEU A 249 14.56 -3.30 6.83
CA LEU A 249 13.76 -3.93 5.77
C LEU A 249 14.62 -4.69 4.77
N ASN A 250 15.78 -4.14 4.38
CA ASN A 250 16.71 -4.77 3.44
C ASN A 250 17.27 -6.11 3.95
N ILE A 251 17.35 -6.33 5.26
CA ILE A 251 17.74 -7.63 5.83
C ILE A 251 16.70 -8.71 5.50
N TYR A 252 15.42 -8.34 5.44
CA TYR A 252 14.30 -9.26 5.23
C TYR A 252 13.73 -9.19 3.81
N VAL A 253 14.24 -8.34 2.92
CA VAL A 253 13.60 -8.01 1.65
C VAL A 253 13.41 -9.22 0.75
N GLU A 254 14.37 -10.15 0.73
CA GLU A 254 14.27 -11.37 -0.08
C GLU A 254 13.21 -12.33 0.47
N GLU A 255 13.08 -12.44 1.80
CA GLU A 255 11.99 -13.20 2.43
C GLU A 255 10.63 -12.55 2.17
N ILE A 256 10.55 -11.22 2.22
CA ILE A 256 9.33 -10.45 1.93
C ILE A 256 8.89 -10.65 0.48
N LYS A 257 9.82 -10.65 -0.47
CA LYS A 257 9.53 -10.93 -1.89
C LYS A 257 8.99 -12.34 -2.11
N GLN A 258 9.45 -13.31 -1.33
CA GLN A 258 8.95 -14.69 -1.39
C GLN A 258 7.58 -14.82 -0.72
N GLN A 259 7.44 -14.22 0.47
CA GLN A 259 6.23 -14.26 1.28
C GLN A 259 6.02 -12.91 1.97
N PHE A 260 5.00 -12.17 1.55
CA PHE A 260 4.72 -10.83 2.10
C PHE A 260 4.53 -10.85 3.63
N THR A 261 4.11 -11.98 4.21
CA THR A 261 3.94 -12.18 5.65
C THR A 261 5.23 -11.99 6.44
N ALA A 262 6.40 -12.19 5.81
CA ALA A 262 7.71 -11.92 6.41
C ALA A 262 7.92 -10.43 6.76
N ALA A 263 7.15 -9.51 6.16
CA ALA A 263 7.19 -8.10 6.53
C ALA A 263 6.77 -7.90 8.00
N ARG A 264 5.87 -8.75 8.54
CA ARG A 264 5.53 -8.75 9.97
C ARG A 264 6.74 -9.07 10.83
N THR A 265 7.57 -10.04 10.42
CA THR A 265 8.81 -10.40 11.12
C THR A 265 9.79 -9.23 11.16
N ALA A 266 9.98 -8.54 10.02
CA ALA A 266 10.82 -7.35 9.95
C ALA A 266 10.32 -6.25 10.91
N LEU A 267 9.01 -6.01 10.95
CA LEU A 267 8.39 -5.01 11.82
C LEU A 267 8.50 -5.37 13.31
N ILE A 268 8.33 -6.64 13.68
CA ILE A 268 8.56 -7.12 15.05
C ILE A 268 10.02 -6.91 15.45
N ALA A 269 10.97 -7.26 14.58
CA ALA A 269 12.39 -7.05 14.85
C ALA A 269 12.71 -5.56 15.05
N GLY A 270 12.19 -4.68 14.19
CA GLY A 270 12.35 -3.23 14.33
C GLY A 270 11.78 -2.69 15.63
N TRP A 271 10.56 -3.11 15.98
CA TRP A 271 9.90 -2.73 17.23
C TRP A 271 10.71 -3.17 18.46
N ARG A 272 11.25 -4.40 18.48
CA ARG A 272 12.09 -4.89 19.59
C ARG A 272 13.40 -4.12 19.74
N LEU A 273 13.95 -3.62 18.64
CA LEU A 273 15.15 -2.80 18.63
C LEU A 273 14.86 -1.32 18.99
N GLY A 274 13.59 -0.95 19.19
CA GLY A 274 13.17 0.43 19.45
C GLY A 274 13.29 1.35 18.23
N LEU A 275 13.28 0.78 17.01
CA LEU A 275 13.39 1.55 15.77
C LEU A 275 12.03 2.13 15.39
N HIS A 276 12.05 3.35 14.85
CA HIS A 276 10.86 3.98 14.27
C HIS A 276 10.52 3.38 12.90
N MET A 277 9.24 3.15 12.67
CA MET A 277 8.73 2.68 11.39
C MET A 277 8.14 3.85 10.60
N PHE A 278 8.30 3.79 9.28
CA PHE A 278 7.88 4.86 8.39
C PHE A 278 6.95 4.33 7.31
N LEU A 279 6.02 5.18 6.88
CA LEU A 279 5.13 4.92 5.76
C LEU A 279 5.03 6.18 4.91
N HIS A 280 5.03 6.02 3.59
CA HIS A 280 4.82 7.12 2.64
C HIS A 280 3.42 7.04 2.04
N ASP A 281 2.80 8.18 1.78
CA ASP A 281 1.66 8.32 0.88
C ASP A 281 1.72 9.67 0.13
N GLN A 282 0.73 9.93 -0.72
CA GLN A 282 0.61 11.18 -1.47
C GLN A 282 0.53 12.46 -0.62
N ARG A 283 0.15 12.36 0.66
CA ARG A 283 0.05 13.46 1.63
C ARG A 283 1.35 13.65 2.41
N GLY A 284 2.28 12.71 2.30
CA GLY A 284 3.65 12.80 2.80
C GLY A 284 4.05 11.56 3.59
N ASP A 285 4.92 11.76 4.57
CA ASP A 285 5.49 10.63 5.30
C ASP A 285 5.01 10.58 6.74
N TYR A 286 4.75 9.37 7.21
CA TYR A 286 4.27 9.08 8.56
C TYR A 286 5.30 8.32 9.36
N ARG A 287 5.41 8.65 10.63
CA ARG A 287 6.07 7.82 11.64
C ARG A 287 4.99 7.01 12.35
N VAL A 288 5.16 5.68 12.39
CA VAL A 288 4.17 4.76 12.93
C VAL A 288 4.70 4.10 14.20
N GLU A 289 4.00 4.30 15.31
CA GLU A 289 4.24 3.56 16.56
C GLU A 289 3.44 2.26 16.51
N LEU A 290 4.11 1.16 16.16
CA LEU A 290 3.45 -0.12 15.97
C LEU A 290 2.94 -0.76 17.26
N VAL A 291 1.88 -1.55 17.12
CA VAL A 291 1.39 -2.50 18.13
C VAL A 291 1.03 -3.83 17.50
N PRO A 292 1.03 -4.95 18.27
CA PRO A 292 0.54 -6.23 17.78
C PRO A 292 -0.86 -6.11 17.13
N PRO A 293 -1.12 -6.81 16.00
CA PRO A 293 -0.26 -7.78 15.32
C PRO A 293 0.84 -7.20 14.42
N PHE A 294 1.11 -5.89 14.46
CA PHE A 294 2.07 -5.13 13.64
C PHE A 294 1.63 -4.96 12.19
N LEU A 295 1.49 -6.06 11.47
CA LEU A 295 1.06 -6.10 10.08
C LEU A 295 0.33 -7.40 9.80
N ASN A 296 -0.75 -7.34 9.03
CA ASN A 296 -1.45 -8.51 8.56
C ASN A 296 -2.07 -8.25 7.18
N TYR A 297 -2.17 -9.29 6.37
CA TYR A 297 -2.99 -9.25 5.16
C TYR A 297 -4.30 -9.92 5.51
N CYS A 298 -5.41 -9.22 5.30
CA CYS A 298 -6.72 -9.74 5.59
C CYS A 298 -7.65 -9.59 4.39
N TYR A 299 -8.55 -10.56 4.22
CA TYR A 299 -9.76 -10.43 3.44
C TYR A 299 -10.87 -9.83 4.29
N LEU A 300 -11.37 -8.67 3.89
CA LEU A 300 -12.51 -8.00 4.51
C LEU A 300 -13.69 -7.88 3.54
N PRO A 301 -14.94 -7.91 4.02
CA PRO A 301 -16.10 -7.61 3.19
C PRO A 301 -15.98 -6.25 2.49
N LEU A 302 -16.29 -6.20 1.20
CA LEU A 302 -16.46 -4.96 0.46
C LEU A 302 -17.62 -4.18 1.10
N ALA A 303 -17.32 -2.98 1.60
CA ALA A 303 -18.32 -2.11 2.20
C ALA A 303 -19.18 -1.46 1.10
N ILE A 304 -20.33 -2.07 0.81
CA ILE A 304 -21.29 -1.54 -0.15
C ILE A 304 -22.15 -0.47 0.55
N PRO A 305 -22.22 0.77 0.03
CA PRO A 305 -22.98 1.83 0.66
C PRO A 305 -24.42 1.42 1.02
N PRO A 306 -24.90 1.77 2.23
CA PRO A 306 -24.32 2.74 3.16
C PRO A 306 -23.29 2.16 4.14
N GLN A 307 -22.85 0.90 3.97
CA GLN A 307 -21.85 0.31 4.85
C GLN A 307 -20.49 1.01 4.68
N VAL A 308 -19.73 1.11 5.77
CA VAL A 308 -18.40 1.75 5.81
C VAL A 308 -17.36 0.70 6.13
N HIS A 309 -16.22 0.77 5.44
CA HIS A 309 -15.05 -0.09 5.69
C HIS A 309 -14.62 -0.01 7.15
N ASN A 310 -14.37 -1.15 7.77
CA ASN A 310 -13.92 -1.26 9.15
C ASN A 310 -12.82 -2.33 9.28
N PRO A 311 -11.53 -1.94 9.27
CA PRO A 311 -10.42 -2.89 9.37
C PRO A 311 -10.35 -3.63 10.71
N LEU A 312 -11.04 -3.11 11.74
CA LEU A 312 -11.12 -3.71 13.06
C LEU A 312 -12.39 -4.55 13.25
N GLY A 313 -13.21 -4.71 12.20
CA GLY A 313 -14.38 -5.57 12.21
C GLY A 313 -14.03 -7.03 12.51
N SER A 314 -14.97 -7.74 13.12
CA SER A 314 -14.84 -9.18 13.43
C SER A 314 -14.94 -10.08 12.20
N MET A 315 -15.65 -9.63 11.17
CA MET A 315 -15.78 -10.34 9.91
C MET A 315 -14.57 -10.07 9.01
N LYS A 316 -13.48 -10.79 9.27
CA LYS A 316 -12.28 -10.79 8.41
C LYS A 316 -11.56 -12.13 8.50
N LEU A 317 -10.95 -12.53 7.39
CA LEU A 317 -10.04 -13.67 7.33
C LEU A 317 -8.63 -13.10 7.16
N CYS A 318 -7.71 -13.39 8.08
CA CYS A 318 -6.34 -12.87 8.00
C CYS A 318 -5.33 -13.98 7.75
N ALA A 319 -4.29 -13.66 6.98
CA ALA A 319 -3.21 -14.55 6.59
C ALA A 319 -2.44 -15.10 7.79
N LEU A 320 -2.34 -14.30 8.85
CA LEU A 320 -1.67 -14.67 10.10
C LEU A 320 -2.60 -14.48 11.30
N GLY A 321 -2.34 -15.20 12.38
CA GLY A 321 -3.03 -15.01 13.65
C GLY A 321 -2.91 -13.57 14.19
N MET A 322 -4.00 -13.07 14.79
CA MET A 322 -4.07 -11.71 15.37
C MET A 322 -3.19 -11.54 16.61
N GLN A 323 -2.67 -12.62 17.19
CA GLN A 323 -1.63 -12.59 18.22
C GLN A 323 -0.26 -12.78 17.55
N ALA A 324 0.65 -11.81 17.73
CA ALA A 324 2.01 -11.89 17.18
C ALA A 324 2.92 -12.64 18.14
N ASN A 325 3.71 -13.59 17.64
CA ASN A 325 4.82 -14.14 18.42
C ASN A 325 5.99 -13.14 18.44
N VAL A 326 6.04 -12.32 19.49
CA VAL A 326 7.10 -11.31 19.66
C VAL A 326 8.39 -11.87 20.26
N TYR A 327 8.35 -13.05 20.89
CA TYR A 327 9.47 -13.56 21.67
C TYR A 327 10.56 -14.19 20.82
N ASN A 328 10.19 -14.87 19.74
CA ASN A 328 11.12 -15.64 18.90
C ASN A 328 11.67 -14.88 17.69
N THR A 329 11.31 -13.61 17.52
CA THR A 329 11.75 -12.81 16.37
C THR A 329 12.86 -11.85 16.78
N SER A 330 14.04 -11.99 16.20
CA SER A 330 15.18 -11.09 16.39
C SER A 330 15.86 -10.79 15.07
N ALA A 331 16.44 -9.59 14.93
CA ALA A 331 17.31 -9.30 13.81
C ALA A 331 18.52 -10.26 13.80
N PRO A 332 18.90 -10.81 12.63
CA PRO A 332 20.04 -11.72 12.53
C PRO A 332 21.35 -11.03 12.93
N TRP A 333 22.30 -11.79 13.46
CA TRP A 333 23.65 -11.29 13.73
C TRP A 333 24.39 -11.00 12.41
N PRO A 334 25.17 -9.92 12.30
CA PRO A 334 25.47 -8.90 13.33
C PRO A 334 24.52 -7.69 13.33
N TRP A 335 23.44 -7.73 12.56
CA TRP A 335 22.64 -6.55 12.25
C TRP A 335 21.87 -5.98 13.43
N GLY A 336 21.33 -6.81 14.32
CA GLY A 336 20.60 -6.34 15.51
C GLY A 336 21.44 -5.36 16.36
N PRO A 337 22.62 -5.78 16.86
CA PRO A 337 23.52 -4.91 17.61
C PRO A 337 23.98 -3.68 16.82
N LEU A 338 24.26 -3.81 15.52
CA LEU A 338 24.69 -2.66 14.70
C LEU A 338 23.59 -1.60 14.59
N LEU A 339 22.34 -2.01 14.32
CA LEU A 339 21.20 -1.09 14.24
C LEU A 339 20.90 -0.43 15.60
N MET A 340 21.05 -1.17 16.71
CA MET A 340 20.91 -0.59 18.05
C MET A 340 21.97 0.46 18.32
N VAL A 341 23.26 0.16 18.05
CA VAL A 341 24.36 1.11 18.26
C VAL A 341 24.10 2.38 17.45
N GLU A 342 23.64 2.23 16.22
CA GLU A 342 23.33 3.39 15.38
C GLU A 342 22.16 4.22 15.92
N GLU A 343 21.10 3.60 16.43
CA GLU A 343 20.01 4.34 17.12
C GLU A 343 20.54 5.14 18.31
N HIS A 344 21.54 4.63 19.03
CA HIS A 344 22.16 5.35 20.12
C HIS A 344 22.98 6.55 19.64
N LEU A 345 23.53 6.54 18.41
CA LEU A 345 24.28 7.68 17.86
C LEU A 345 23.43 8.94 17.67
N ASP A 346 22.10 8.79 17.57
CA ASP A 346 21.16 9.91 17.45
C ASP A 346 20.74 10.52 18.78
N ARG A 347 21.22 9.98 19.90
CA ARG A 347 20.98 10.57 21.22
C ARG A 347 21.76 11.89 21.35
N PRO A 348 21.15 12.95 21.90
CA PRO A 348 21.77 14.27 21.95
C PRO A 348 23.09 14.29 22.75
N GLU A 349 23.29 13.35 23.68
CA GLU A 349 24.49 13.25 24.50
C GLU A 349 25.68 12.62 23.75
N VAL A 350 25.44 11.85 22.68
CA VAL A 350 26.49 11.10 21.99
C VAL A 350 27.44 11.99 21.19
N PRO A 351 26.98 12.98 20.38
CA PRO A 351 27.90 13.91 19.72
C PRO A 351 28.82 14.65 20.70
N ALA A 352 28.28 15.08 21.85
CA ALA A 352 29.08 15.72 22.89
C ALA A 352 30.11 14.77 23.48
N SER A 353 29.71 13.52 23.76
CA SER A 353 30.61 12.48 24.28
C SER A 353 31.73 12.15 23.29
N LEU A 354 31.41 12.02 21.99
CA LEU A 354 32.39 11.78 20.94
C LEU A 354 33.36 12.95 20.79
N ALA A 355 32.87 14.19 20.82
CA ALA A 355 33.72 15.38 20.77
C ALA A 355 34.69 15.43 21.95
N LEU A 356 34.23 15.09 23.16
CA LEU A 356 35.07 15.01 24.36
C LEU A 356 36.14 13.92 24.23
N VAL A 357 35.79 12.74 23.72
CA VAL A 357 36.74 11.64 23.49
C VAL A 357 37.82 12.05 22.47
N VAL A 358 37.41 12.66 21.36
CA VAL A 358 38.34 13.15 20.33
C VAL A 358 39.26 14.23 20.90
N LEU A 359 38.71 15.19 21.66
CA LEU A 359 39.48 16.26 22.28
C LEU A 359 40.48 15.70 23.30
N ALA A 360 40.07 14.76 24.14
CA ALA A 360 40.96 14.06 25.07
C ALA A 360 42.08 13.30 24.33
N ALA A 361 41.76 12.60 23.25
CA ALA A 361 42.75 11.89 22.44
C ALA A 361 43.78 12.83 21.79
N LEU A 362 43.34 13.98 21.28
CA LEU A 362 44.22 15.02 20.73
C LEU A 362 45.13 15.61 21.81
N LEU A 363 44.60 15.86 23.01
CA LEU A 363 45.40 16.34 24.15
C LEU A 363 46.45 15.34 24.61
N VAL A 364 46.12 14.04 24.63
CA VAL A 364 47.09 12.97 24.98
C VAL A 364 48.19 12.87 23.91
N ARG A 365 47.83 12.90 22.62
CA ARG A 365 48.79 12.83 21.51
C ARG A 365 49.71 14.05 21.42
N GLY A 366 49.24 15.22 21.85
CA GLY A 366 50.00 16.46 21.87
C GLY A 366 51.10 16.52 22.94
N ARG A 367 51.07 15.65 23.95
CA ARG A 367 52.15 15.54 24.93
C ARG A 367 53.29 14.71 24.34
N LYS A 368 54.38 15.36 23.91
CA LYS A 368 55.64 14.66 23.65
C LYS A 368 56.05 13.92 24.93
N PRO A 369 56.41 12.63 24.86
CA PRO A 369 56.98 11.95 26.02
C PRO A 369 58.26 12.70 26.46
N PRO A 370 58.48 12.83 27.78
CA PRO A 370 59.63 13.55 28.33
C PRO A 370 60.98 12.93 27.95
#